data_AF-A0A2S7XI15-F1
#
_entry.id   AF-A0A2S7XI15-F1
#
_cell.length_a   1.000
_cell.length_b   1.000
_cell.length_c   1.000
_cell.angle_alpha   90.00
_cell.angle_beta   90.00
_cell.angle_gamma   90.00
#
_symmetry.space_group_name_H-M   'P 1'
#
loop_
_entity.id
_entity.type
_entity.pdbx_description
1 polymer ?
#
loop_
_entity_poly.entity_id
_entity_poly.type
_entity_poly.pdbx_seq_one_letter_code
_entity_poly.pdbx_strand_id
1 'polypeptide(L)'
;MAKQAKLLTQRRFLPYFLTQSLGAFNDNIYKNTLLLFVAFASVDSLPISSNLFINLAAGLFILPFFLFSAPAGILADKYEKSAFIRKVKIAEIIIMLFGALAFILKDYTLLLILLFLMGTQSAFFGPVKYALLPQQLKDEELVSGNALVETGTFLAILFGTIAAGFIASQEHSEYIAAGAVVLFAILGYLASRSIPYAEAVAPDLRFKWQPIKQTKQTFRIAKKDPAVFLSIMGISWFWFLGASYLTQFPNFTHIHLNDNAITVTILLALFSIGIAIGSLGCDVLSKHRVELGIIPLGCLGITIFGLNLALYTPTSPVDVTDFTTILLHPDLLPVFINLLFLGVSGGLFIVPLYTLIQKRPEAKHRSQIIAANNIYNALFMVASAILGIVCLSILNLSIPQFFILLAVLNGIVALFLFYKVPVFVIRFLLWVLTHTLYRVKHQGLLNLPEKGGALLVCNHITYMDAFILSGACPRPIRFVMEEEYAELPLVKYFFRITKVIPINGTKSGSIRRAFLGIEEALTNDEIVLIFPEGVLTSDGEVGPFLRGIDIILKRSPVPVIPMALRGLWGSLFSRYGGKAILKRPRRCWSKIEVAVGEPVLPYNASSTLMREKVSQLRGEKQ
;
A
#
# COMPACT_ATOMS: atom_id res chain seq x y z
N MET A 1 -11.41 -12.73 4.86
CA MET A 1 -11.04 -12.83 6.30
C MET A 1 -10.33 -14.12 6.69
N ALA A 2 -10.79 -15.33 6.33
CA ALA A 2 -10.19 -16.59 6.81
C ALA A 2 -8.68 -16.78 6.55
N LYS A 3 -8.13 -16.26 5.43
CA LYS A 3 -6.67 -16.34 5.14
C LYS A 3 -5.83 -15.35 5.96
N GLN A 4 -6.34 -14.16 6.27
CA GLN A 4 -5.63 -13.15 7.06
C GLN A 4 -5.45 -13.61 8.52
N ALA A 5 -6.54 -14.04 9.15
CA ALA A 5 -6.49 -14.56 10.53
C ALA A 5 -5.56 -15.78 10.65
N LYS A 6 -5.43 -16.56 9.57
CA LYS A 6 -4.49 -17.69 9.52
C LYS A 6 -3.02 -17.25 9.60
N LEU A 7 -2.64 -16.05 9.13
CA LEU A 7 -1.27 -15.54 9.27
C LEU A 7 -0.93 -15.25 10.74
N LEU A 8 -1.88 -14.70 11.50
CA LEU A 8 -1.70 -14.45 12.94
C LEU A 8 -1.55 -15.73 13.78
N THR A 9 -1.85 -16.91 13.23
CA THR A 9 -1.58 -18.19 13.90
C THR A 9 -0.30 -18.87 13.40
N GLN A 10 0.35 -18.33 12.36
CA GLN A 10 1.59 -18.91 11.84
C GLN A 10 2.80 -18.51 12.68
N ARG A 11 3.62 -19.50 13.04
CA ARG A 11 4.92 -19.30 13.72
C ARG A 11 5.89 -18.39 12.95
N ARG A 12 5.76 -18.31 11.63
CA ARG A 12 6.61 -17.45 10.78
C ARG A 12 6.21 -15.98 10.75
N PHE A 13 5.01 -15.62 11.23
CA PHE A 13 4.50 -14.25 11.15
C PHE A 13 4.11 -13.68 12.52
N LEU A 14 3.43 -14.45 13.37
CA LEU A 14 2.96 -13.97 14.67
C LEU A 14 4.07 -13.36 15.56
N PRO A 15 5.25 -13.99 15.73
CA PRO A 15 6.32 -13.42 16.55
C PRO A 15 6.79 -12.06 16.05
N TYR A 16 6.92 -11.91 14.73
CA TYR A 16 7.26 -10.65 14.07
C TYR A 16 6.16 -9.59 14.30
N PHE A 17 4.89 -9.96 14.08
CA PHE A 17 3.75 -9.09 14.29
C PHE A 17 3.66 -8.59 15.73
N LEU A 18 3.83 -9.49 16.72
CA LEU A 18 3.83 -9.10 18.14
C LEU A 18 5.02 -8.20 18.46
N THR A 19 6.22 -8.52 17.98
CA THR A 19 7.42 -7.72 18.23
C THR A 19 7.25 -6.28 17.76
N GLN A 20 6.71 -6.09 16.55
CA GLN A 20 6.55 -4.75 15.97
C GLN A 20 5.36 -3.99 16.59
N SER A 21 4.24 -4.67 16.89
CA SER A 21 3.08 -4.04 17.54
C SER A 21 3.41 -3.60 18.97
N LEU A 22 4.11 -4.45 19.74
CA LEU A 22 4.55 -4.12 21.09
C LEU A 22 5.58 -3.00 21.11
N GLY A 23 6.49 -2.95 20.13
CA GLY A 23 7.42 -1.83 19.96
C GLY A 23 6.68 -0.52 19.73
N ALA A 24 5.79 -0.47 18.74
CA ALA A 24 4.99 0.73 18.47
C ALA A 24 4.11 1.15 19.66
N PHE A 25 3.53 0.19 20.38
CA PHE A 25 2.74 0.44 21.58
C PHE A 25 3.59 1.06 22.70
N ASN A 26 4.76 0.48 22.96
CA ASN A 26 5.70 0.95 23.98
C ASN A 26 6.25 2.35 23.67
N ASP A 27 6.58 2.60 22.39
CA ASP A 27 7.01 3.92 21.91
C ASP A 27 5.98 5.00 22.24
N ASN A 28 4.70 4.69 22.07
CA ASN A 28 3.61 5.62 22.34
C ASN A 28 3.30 5.75 23.83
N ILE A 29 3.47 4.72 24.66
CA ILE A 29 3.40 4.87 26.12
C ILE A 29 4.47 5.84 26.58
N TYR A 30 5.74 5.56 26.27
CA TYR A 30 6.87 6.37 26.73
C TYR A 30 6.72 7.83 26.29
N LYS A 31 6.52 8.06 24.98
CA LYS A 31 6.44 9.40 24.42
C LYS A 31 5.24 10.18 24.97
N ASN A 32 4.04 9.61 24.94
CA ASN A 32 2.85 10.37 25.33
C ASN A 32 2.79 10.59 26.85
N THR A 33 3.23 9.62 27.67
CA THR A 33 3.32 9.83 29.13
C THR A 33 4.33 10.93 29.46
N LEU A 34 5.50 10.94 28.80
CA LEU A 34 6.47 12.03 28.94
C LEU A 34 5.86 13.39 28.60
N LEU A 35 5.17 13.50 27.45
CA LEU A 35 4.55 14.75 27.02
C LEU A 35 3.46 15.22 28.01
N LEU A 36 2.65 14.29 28.55
CA LEU A 36 1.64 14.61 29.55
C LEU A 36 2.25 15.08 30.86
N PHE A 37 3.30 14.41 31.36
CA PHE A 37 3.99 14.84 32.58
C PHE A 37 4.58 16.24 32.43
N VAL A 38 5.13 16.58 31.27
CA VAL A 38 5.68 17.91 31.00
C VAL A 38 4.58 18.95 30.83
N ALA A 39 3.46 18.59 30.20
CA ALA A 39 2.33 19.50 30.03
C ALA A 39 1.72 19.95 31.37
N PHE A 40 1.75 19.08 32.40
CA PHE A 40 1.21 19.34 33.73
C PHE A 40 2.28 19.60 34.81
N ALA A 41 3.56 19.62 34.45
CA ALA A 41 4.64 19.93 35.37
C ALA A 41 4.62 21.41 35.79
N SER A 42 5.04 21.69 37.02
CA SER A 42 5.19 23.08 37.48
C SER A 42 6.33 23.77 36.72
N VAL A 43 6.20 25.08 36.51
CA VAL A 43 7.17 25.87 35.73
C VAL A 43 8.60 25.74 36.27
N ASP A 44 8.77 25.68 37.59
CA ASP A 44 10.07 25.59 38.26
C ASP A 44 10.72 24.19 38.19
N SER A 45 9.96 23.16 37.81
CA SER A 45 10.44 21.78 37.74
C SER A 45 11.03 21.40 36.37
N LEU A 46 10.80 22.24 35.35
CA LEU A 46 11.25 21.99 33.99
C LEU A 46 12.53 22.78 33.66
N PRO A 47 13.49 22.17 32.94
CA PRO A 47 14.73 22.84 32.55
C PRO A 47 14.53 23.94 31.48
N ILE A 48 13.41 23.87 30.77
CA ILE A 48 13.01 24.78 29.68
C ILE A 48 11.48 24.92 29.69
N SER A 49 10.92 25.89 28.97
CA SER A 49 9.47 26.03 28.87
C SER A 49 8.80 24.76 28.33
N SER A 50 7.63 24.41 28.85
CA SER A 50 6.86 23.24 28.43
C SER A 50 6.61 23.22 26.93
N ASN A 51 6.26 24.37 26.34
CA ASN A 51 6.09 24.52 24.90
C ASN A 51 7.36 24.21 24.10
N LEU A 52 8.52 24.73 24.53
CA LEU A 52 9.79 24.43 23.86
C LEU A 52 10.15 22.94 24.01
N PHE A 53 9.90 22.36 25.18
CA PHE A 53 10.12 20.94 25.43
C PHE A 53 9.30 20.05 24.51
N ILE A 54 7.99 20.27 24.42
CA ILE A 54 7.07 19.46 23.59
C ILE A 54 7.50 19.53 22.11
N ASN A 55 7.87 20.72 21.63
CA ASN A 55 8.37 20.91 20.27
C ASN A 55 9.71 20.20 20.03
N LEU A 56 10.65 20.30 20.97
CA LEU A 56 11.92 19.59 20.92
C LEU A 56 11.72 18.08 20.95
N ALA A 57 10.80 17.57 21.78
CA ALA A 57 10.49 16.15 21.89
C ALA A 57 9.99 15.59 20.54
N ALA A 58 9.10 16.31 19.85
CA ALA A 58 8.64 15.93 18.52
C ALA A 58 9.79 15.86 17.51
N GLY A 59 10.68 16.87 17.50
CA GLY A 59 11.85 16.92 16.63
C GLY A 59 12.90 15.84 16.94
N LEU A 60 13.23 15.64 18.21
CA LEU A 60 14.23 14.67 18.69
C LEU A 60 13.81 13.22 18.45
N PHE A 61 12.51 12.93 18.46
CA PHE A 61 12.02 11.60 18.11
C PHE A 61 12.19 11.30 16.60
N ILE A 62 12.03 12.31 15.73
CA ILE A 62 12.11 12.15 14.27
C ILE A 62 13.54 12.27 13.74
N LEU A 63 14.38 13.12 14.37
CA LEU A 63 15.75 13.40 13.95
C LEU A 63 16.61 12.15 13.66
N PRO A 64 16.58 11.09 14.49
CA PRO A 64 17.35 9.87 14.26
C PRO A 64 17.09 9.20 12.91
N PHE A 65 15.89 9.32 12.35
CA PHE A 65 15.56 8.73 11.05
C PHE A 65 16.40 9.32 9.92
N PHE A 66 16.75 10.62 9.98
CA PHE A 66 17.65 11.27 9.01
C PHE A 66 19.10 10.80 9.17
N LEU A 67 19.52 10.60 10.41
CA LEU A 67 20.92 10.32 10.75
C LEU A 67 21.29 8.84 10.55
N PHE A 68 20.35 7.94 10.86
CA PHE A 68 20.68 6.53 11.05
C PHE A 68 19.95 5.55 10.14
N SER A 69 18.84 5.93 9.48
CA SER A 69 18.09 4.98 8.63
C SER A 69 18.95 4.43 7.48
N ALA A 70 19.75 5.28 6.81
CA ALA A 70 20.58 4.81 5.69
C ALA A 70 21.70 3.84 6.13
N PRO A 71 22.51 4.13 7.16
CA PRO A 71 23.41 3.15 7.76
C PRO A 71 22.67 1.87 8.19
N ALA A 72 21.51 1.99 8.82
CA ALA A 72 20.71 0.85 9.27
C ALA A 72 20.26 -0.04 8.11
N GLY A 73 19.83 0.53 6.98
CA GLY A 73 19.48 -0.22 5.78
C GLY A 73 20.64 -1.03 5.19
N ILE A 74 21.86 -0.52 5.29
CA ILE A 74 23.07 -1.24 4.84
C ILE A 74 23.41 -2.37 5.82
N LEU A 75 23.30 -2.12 7.12
CA LEU A 75 23.53 -3.13 8.16
C LEU A 75 22.46 -4.24 8.13
N ALA A 76 21.22 -3.89 7.78
CA ALA A 76 20.10 -4.79 7.55
C ALA A 76 20.35 -5.79 6.41
N ASP A 77 21.06 -5.36 5.36
CA ASP A 77 21.46 -6.24 4.27
C ASP A 77 22.66 -7.12 4.66
N LYS A 78 23.59 -6.57 5.46
CA LYS A 78 24.81 -7.26 5.91
C LYS A 78 24.56 -8.37 6.93
N TYR A 79 23.72 -8.12 7.92
CA TYR A 79 23.50 -9.04 9.03
C TYR A 79 22.22 -9.87 8.86
N GLU A 80 22.21 -11.02 9.54
CA GLU A 80 21.02 -11.87 9.68
C GLU A 80 19.90 -11.09 10.39
N LYS A 81 18.71 -11.05 9.78
CA LYS A 81 17.66 -10.08 10.15
C LYS A 81 17.04 -10.37 11.51
N SER A 82 16.83 -11.64 11.86
CA SER A 82 16.22 -12.01 13.15
C SER A 82 17.16 -11.71 14.31
N ALA A 83 18.46 -11.94 14.19
CA ALA A 83 19.48 -11.57 15.17
C ALA A 83 19.62 -10.06 15.27
N PHE A 84 19.55 -9.35 14.14
CA PHE A 84 19.59 -7.89 14.16
C PHE A 84 18.39 -7.29 14.90
N ILE A 85 17.17 -7.78 14.64
CA ILE A 85 15.96 -7.41 15.40
C ILE A 85 16.16 -7.66 16.90
N ARG A 86 16.64 -8.87 17.28
CA ARG A 86 16.87 -9.22 18.69
C ARG A 86 17.86 -8.26 19.37
N LYS A 87 18.95 -7.87 18.69
CA LYS A 87 19.93 -6.90 19.21
C LYS A 87 19.30 -5.51 19.38
N VAL A 88 18.49 -5.07 18.42
CA VAL A 88 17.76 -3.79 18.50
C VAL A 88 16.74 -3.80 19.64
N LYS A 89 16.05 -4.92 19.89
CA LYS A 89 15.14 -5.08 21.03
C LYS A 89 15.86 -5.15 22.38
N ILE A 90 17.08 -5.71 22.45
CA ILE A 90 17.91 -5.63 23.66
C ILE A 90 18.30 -4.17 23.95
N ALA A 91 18.70 -3.42 22.93
CA ALA A 91 18.99 -1.99 23.08
C ALA A 91 17.75 -1.22 23.57
N GLU A 92 16.56 -1.55 23.08
CA GLU A 92 15.30 -0.98 23.57
C GLU A 92 15.08 -1.23 25.05
N ILE A 93 15.30 -2.46 25.55
CA ILE A 93 15.19 -2.76 27.00
C ILE A 93 16.15 -1.88 27.80
N ILE A 94 17.40 -1.73 27.35
CA ILE A 94 18.39 -0.90 28.04
C ILE A 94 17.92 0.57 28.09
N ILE A 95 17.46 1.11 26.96
CA ILE A 95 16.92 2.48 26.88
C ILE A 95 15.70 2.62 27.81
N MET A 96 14.80 1.63 27.85
CA MET A 96 13.60 1.67 28.70
C MET A 96 13.92 1.49 30.18
N LEU A 97 14.98 0.78 30.56
CA LEU A 97 15.46 0.71 31.95
C LEU A 97 15.96 2.08 32.41
N PHE A 98 16.73 2.79 31.58
CA PHE A 98 17.11 4.17 31.87
C PHE A 98 15.89 5.10 31.84
N GLY A 99 14.91 4.86 30.96
CA GLY A 99 13.65 5.62 30.91
C GLY A 99 12.81 5.44 32.17
N ALA A 100 12.73 4.22 32.69
CA ALA A 100 12.07 3.91 33.95
C ALA A 100 12.73 4.64 35.12
N LEU A 101 14.07 4.61 35.20
CA LEU A 101 14.82 5.36 36.20
C LEU A 101 14.55 6.87 36.05
N ALA A 102 14.58 7.41 34.84
CA ALA A 102 14.36 8.82 34.57
C ALA A 102 12.93 9.28 34.92
N PHE A 103 11.90 8.45 34.71
CA PHE A 103 10.53 8.73 35.16
C PHE A 103 10.45 8.81 36.69
N ILE A 104 11.02 7.84 37.40
CA ILE A 104 11.00 7.80 38.87
C ILE A 104 11.75 9.00 39.46
N LEU A 105 12.90 9.35 38.88
CA LEU A 105 13.71 10.50 39.29
C LEU A 105 13.14 11.85 38.82
N LYS A 106 12.12 11.83 37.94
CA LYS A 106 11.55 13.01 37.28
C LYS A 106 12.61 13.86 36.55
N ASP A 107 13.62 13.20 35.96
CA ASP A 107 14.66 13.86 35.18
C ASP A 107 14.19 14.05 33.73
N TYR A 108 13.55 15.20 33.49
CA TYR A 108 13.00 15.55 32.17
C TYR A 108 14.07 15.72 31.09
N THR A 109 15.30 16.13 31.43
CA THR A 109 16.39 16.25 30.45
C THR A 109 16.84 14.85 30.01
N LEU A 110 17.01 13.92 30.94
CA LEU A 110 17.34 12.54 30.62
C LEU A 110 16.21 11.88 29.81
N LEU A 111 14.94 12.16 30.12
CA LEU A 111 13.80 11.67 29.35
C LEU A 111 13.82 12.16 27.89
N LEU A 112 14.24 13.41 27.61
CA LEU A 112 14.44 13.91 26.24
C LEU A 112 15.57 13.19 25.51
N ILE A 113 16.71 12.98 26.18
CA ILE A 113 17.86 12.29 25.59
C ILE A 113 17.45 10.85 25.24
N LEU A 114 16.72 10.18 26.12
CA LEU A 114 16.22 8.83 25.90
C LEU A 114 15.15 8.77 24.82
N LEU A 115 14.36 9.83 24.62
CA LEU A 115 13.43 9.93 23.49
C LEU A 115 14.17 9.94 22.14
N PHE A 116 15.31 10.63 22.06
CA PHE A 116 16.19 10.57 20.88
C PHE A 116 16.80 9.17 20.69
N LEU A 117 17.21 8.50 21.78
CA LEU A 117 17.73 7.13 21.70
C LEU A 117 16.66 6.12 21.29
N MET A 118 15.42 6.28 21.75
CA MET A 118 14.27 5.52 21.26
C MET A 118 14.06 5.73 19.77
N GLY A 119 14.04 6.99 19.30
CA GLY A 119 13.95 7.28 17.85
C GLY A 119 15.10 6.64 17.07
N THR A 120 16.30 6.58 17.66
CA THR A 120 17.46 5.88 17.08
C THR A 120 17.21 4.39 16.97
N GLN A 121 16.74 3.74 18.03
CA GLN A 121 16.34 2.33 18.00
C GLN A 121 15.32 2.07 16.88
N SER A 122 14.31 2.93 16.75
CA SER A 122 13.26 2.83 15.74
C SER A 122 13.78 3.01 14.31
N ALA A 123 14.73 3.94 14.10
CA ALA A 123 15.42 4.15 12.82
C ALA A 123 16.24 2.91 12.39
N PHE A 124 16.79 2.16 13.34
CA PHE A 124 17.47 0.89 13.08
C PHE A 124 16.50 -0.28 12.85
N PHE A 125 15.39 -0.31 13.56
CA PHE A 125 14.38 -1.37 13.45
C PHE A 125 13.62 -1.32 12.12
N GLY A 126 13.28 -0.11 11.64
CA GLY A 126 12.43 0.09 10.46
C GLY A 126 12.88 -0.64 9.19
N PRO A 127 14.13 -0.47 8.71
CA PRO A 127 14.64 -1.16 7.52
C PRO A 127 14.55 -2.67 7.61
N VAL A 128 14.86 -3.26 8.78
CA VAL A 128 14.82 -4.71 8.97
C VAL A 128 13.40 -5.24 9.09
N LYS A 129 12.52 -4.52 9.80
CA LYS A 129 11.09 -4.86 9.94
C LYS A 129 10.46 -5.12 8.57
N TYR A 130 10.50 -4.14 7.68
CA TYR A 130 9.82 -4.25 6.39
C TYR A 130 10.59 -5.09 5.36
N ALA A 131 11.91 -5.23 5.48
CA ALA A 131 12.70 -6.10 4.60
C ALA A 131 12.59 -7.60 4.96
N LEU A 132 12.25 -7.93 6.21
CA LEU A 132 12.03 -9.30 6.68
C LEU A 132 10.72 -9.88 6.11
N LEU A 133 9.69 -9.05 5.95
CA LEU A 133 8.35 -9.50 5.58
C LEU A 133 8.34 -10.34 4.28
N PRO A 134 9.03 -9.95 3.19
CA PRO A 134 9.05 -10.74 1.97
C PRO A 134 10.03 -11.91 1.97
N GLN A 135 10.79 -12.11 3.05
CA GLN A 135 11.54 -13.36 3.26
C GLN A 135 10.71 -14.41 3.99
N GLN A 136 9.73 -13.99 4.81
CA GLN A 136 8.92 -14.90 5.64
C GLN A 136 7.56 -15.26 5.03
N LEU A 137 7.02 -14.38 4.19
CA LEU A 137 5.72 -14.55 3.56
C LEU A 137 5.84 -14.96 2.10
N LYS A 138 4.85 -15.73 1.62
CA LYS A 138 4.70 -15.99 0.19
C LYS A 138 4.25 -14.72 -0.53
N ASP A 139 4.52 -14.65 -1.82
CA ASP A 139 4.13 -13.53 -2.68
C ASP A 139 2.65 -13.14 -2.61
N GLU A 140 1.76 -14.13 -2.49
CA GLU A 140 0.30 -13.95 -2.34
C GLU A 140 -0.12 -13.53 -0.93
N GLU A 141 0.74 -13.70 0.07
CA GLU A 141 0.49 -13.34 1.47
C GLU A 141 1.01 -11.93 1.80
N LEU A 142 1.79 -11.29 0.92
CA LEU A 142 2.44 -10.01 1.21
C LEU A 142 1.45 -8.87 1.42
N VAL A 143 0.38 -8.82 0.64
CA VAL A 143 -0.66 -7.78 0.81
C VAL A 143 -1.36 -7.98 2.15
N SER A 144 -1.74 -9.22 2.48
CA SER A 144 -2.36 -9.57 3.76
C SER A 144 -1.42 -9.28 4.95
N GLY A 145 -0.13 -9.59 4.80
CA GLY A 145 0.89 -9.32 5.80
C GLY A 145 1.09 -7.83 6.05
N ASN A 146 1.19 -7.02 4.99
CA ASN A 146 1.27 -5.57 5.11
C ASN A 146 -0.01 -4.98 5.72
N ALA A 147 -1.19 -5.44 5.29
CA ALA A 147 -2.46 -5.01 5.88
C ALA A 147 -2.49 -5.26 7.39
N LEU A 148 -2.09 -6.45 7.85
CA LEU A 148 -2.02 -6.76 9.28
C LEU A 148 -0.99 -5.89 10.00
N VAL A 149 0.21 -5.69 9.43
CA VAL A 149 1.25 -4.84 10.05
C VAL A 149 0.78 -3.40 10.21
N GLU A 150 0.13 -2.83 9.20
CA GLU A 150 -0.40 -1.46 9.27
C GLU A 150 -1.54 -1.39 10.30
N THR A 151 -2.51 -2.31 10.26
CA THR A 151 -3.56 -2.41 11.30
C THR A 151 -2.95 -2.49 12.70
N GLY A 152 -1.97 -3.37 12.92
CA GLY A 152 -1.32 -3.54 14.22
C GLY A 152 -0.57 -2.30 14.66
N THR A 153 0.09 -1.59 13.75
CA THR A 153 0.82 -0.35 14.05
C THR A 153 -0.13 0.76 14.49
N PHE A 154 -1.22 1.00 13.75
CA PHE A 154 -2.19 2.06 14.09
C PHE A 154 -2.98 1.76 15.36
N LEU A 155 -3.37 0.50 15.58
CA LEU A 155 -4.01 0.11 16.84
C LEU A 155 -3.04 0.21 18.02
N ALA A 156 -1.76 -0.15 17.84
CA ALA A 156 -0.74 0.01 18.87
C ALA A 156 -0.49 1.48 19.24
N ILE A 157 -0.46 2.39 18.25
CA ILE A 157 -0.38 3.84 18.49
C ILE A 157 -1.58 4.31 19.31
N LEU A 158 -2.80 3.92 18.89
CA LEU A 158 -4.05 4.29 19.58
C LEU A 158 -4.06 3.80 21.03
N PHE A 159 -3.88 2.50 21.25
CA PHE A 159 -3.92 1.92 22.58
C PHE A 159 -2.76 2.43 23.44
N GLY A 160 -1.58 2.67 22.87
CA GLY A 160 -0.46 3.23 23.62
C GLY A 160 -0.72 4.66 24.08
N THR A 161 -1.38 5.47 23.24
CA THR A 161 -1.80 6.84 23.58
C THR A 161 -2.87 6.84 24.67
N ILE A 162 -3.87 5.96 24.57
CA ILE A 162 -4.91 5.81 25.60
C ILE A 162 -4.30 5.33 26.92
N ALA A 163 -3.41 4.33 26.86
CA ALA A 163 -2.71 3.81 28.02
C ALA A 163 -1.86 4.90 28.69
N ALA A 164 -1.16 5.72 27.92
CA ALA A 164 -0.39 6.85 28.45
C ALA A 164 -1.26 7.86 29.21
N GLY A 165 -2.45 8.19 28.68
CA GLY A 165 -3.42 9.06 29.35
C GLY A 165 -3.94 8.47 30.66
N PHE A 166 -4.27 7.17 30.65
CA PHE A 166 -4.68 6.46 31.86
C PHE A 166 -3.57 6.37 32.90
N ILE A 167 -2.34 6.08 32.50
CA ILE A 167 -1.17 6.05 33.39
C ILE A 167 -0.95 7.42 34.02
N ALA A 168 -1.03 8.49 33.22
CA ALA A 168 -0.80 9.85 33.70
C ALA A 168 -1.85 10.33 34.70
N SER A 169 -3.06 9.74 34.70
CA SER A 169 -4.13 10.09 35.63
C SER A 169 -4.14 9.31 36.95
N GLN A 170 -3.28 8.29 37.11
CA GLN A 170 -3.18 7.52 38.35
C GLN A 170 -2.30 8.20 39.40
N GLU A 171 -2.52 7.86 40.67
CA GLU A 171 -1.54 8.12 41.73
C GLU A 171 -0.24 7.36 41.46
N HIS A 172 0.90 7.95 41.83
CA HIS A 172 2.23 7.36 41.60
C HIS A 172 2.50 6.98 40.12
N SER A 173 1.98 7.79 39.20
CA SER A 173 2.04 7.58 37.76
C SER A 173 3.46 7.36 37.23
N GLU A 174 4.48 7.94 37.87
CA GLU A 174 5.89 7.73 37.52
C GLU A 174 6.34 6.27 37.63
N TYR A 175 5.87 5.53 38.64
CA TYR A 175 6.21 4.12 38.85
C TYR A 175 5.44 3.20 37.90
N ILE A 176 4.18 3.53 37.63
CA ILE A 176 3.35 2.79 36.68
C ILE A 176 3.92 2.95 35.26
N ALA A 177 4.30 4.18 34.88
CA ALA A 177 4.97 4.46 33.61
C ALA A 177 6.28 3.68 33.48
N ALA A 178 7.13 3.73 34.51
CA ALA A 178 8.40 3.02 34.57
C ALA A 178 8.23 1.49 34.42
N GLY A 179 7.28 0.91 35.14
CA GLY A 179 6.96 -0.52 35.04
C GLY A 179 6.42 -0.91 33.66
N ALA A 180 5.51 -0.10 33.11
CA ALA A 180 4.91 -0.37 31.80
C ALA A 180 5.96 -0.37 30.68
N VAL A 181 6.82 0.65 30.61
CA VAL A 181 7.76 0.77 29.49
C VAL A 181 8.81 -0.34 29.45
N VAL A 182 9.21 -0.83 30.63
CA VAL A 182 10.13 -1.98 30.76
C VAL A 182 9.41 -3.29 30.45
N LEU A 183 8.19 -3.48 30.97
CA LEU A 183 7.40 -4.68 30.74
C LEU A 183 7.17 -4.92 29.24
N PHE A 184 6.68 -3.91 28.52
CA PHE A 184 6.37 -4.06 27.09
C PHE A 184 7.64 -4.18 26.22
N ALA A 185 8.76 -3.57 26.62
CA ALA A 185 10.06 -3.80 25.97
C ALA A 185 10.50 -5.27 26.12
N ILE A 186 10.39 -5.85 27.33
CA ILE A 186 10.71 -7.25 27.61
C ILE A 186 9.79 -8.18 26.82
N LEU A 187 8.48 -7.95 26.83
CA LEU A 187 7.51 -8.75 26.06
C LEU A 187 7.82 -8.69 24.56
N GLY A 188 8.16 -7.51 24.03
CA GLY A 188 8.59 -7.33 22.64
C GLY A 188 9.86 -8.12 22.32
N TYR A 189 10.84 -8.15 23.23
CA TYR A 189 12.04 -8.96 23.06
C TYR A 189 11.74 -10.47 23.12
N LEU A 190 10.92 -10.91 24.08
CA LEU A 190 10.51 -12.32 24.19
C LEU A 190 9.80 -12.79 22.92
N ALA A 191 8.89 -11.97 22.37
CA ALA A 191 8.27 -12.22 21.07
C ALA A 191 9.32 -12.32 19.96
N SER A 192 10.32 -11.43 19.96
CA SER A 192 11.36 -11.40 18.93
C SER A 192 12.25 -12.65 18.89
N ARG A 193 12.38 -13.37 20.02
CA ARG A 193 13.16 -14.61 20.10
C ARG A 193 12.56 -15.76 19.29
N SER A 194 11.25 -15.71 19.04
CA SER A 194 10.53 -16.71 18.26
C SER A 194 10.47 -16.36 16.77
N ILE A 195 11.06 -15.24 16.34
CA ILE A 195 11.17 -14.90 14.91
C ILE A 195 12.11 -15.93 14.25
N PRO A 196 11.67 -16.61 13.17
CA PRO A 196 12.51 -17.58 12.47
C PRO A 196 13.77 -16.94 11.89
N TYR A 197 14.78 -17.77 11.70
CA TYR A 197 16.04 -17.40 11.04
C TYR A 197 15.77 -16.77 9.66
N ALA A 198 16.48 -15.66 9.37
CA ALA A 198 16.34 -14.90 8.14
C ALA A 198 17.71 -14.44 7.64
N GLU A 199 18.20 -15.13 6.62
CA GLU A 199 19.56 -14.98 6.10
C GLU A 199 19.94 -13.54 5.72
N ALA A 200 21.23 -13.25 5.93
CA ALA A 200 21.86 -12.03 5.44
C ALA A 200 21.87 -12.02 3.91
N VAL A 201 21.53 -10.88 3.31
CA VAL A 201 21.46 -10.75 1.84
C VAL A 201 22.83 -10.43 1.26
N ALA A 202 23.69 -9.77 2.03
CA ALA A 202 25.04 -9.36 1.62
C ALA A 202 26.05 -9.54 2.77
N PRO A 203 26.35 -10.78 3.22
CA PRO A 203 27.22 -11.04 4.37
C PRO A 203 28.65 -10.49 4.19
N ASP A 204 29.16 -10.50 2.96
CA ASP A 204 30.52 -10.04 2.62
C ASP A 204 30.65 -8.50 2.54
N LEU A 205 29.55 -7.77 2.75
CA LEU A 205 29.55 -6.31 2.65
C LEU A 205 30.46 -5.68 3.72
N ARG A 206 31.44 -4.88 3.28
CA ARG A 206 32.29 -4.09 4.18
C ARG A 206 31.57 -2.79 4.57
N PHE A 207 31.11 -2.75 5.82
CA PHE A 207 30.48 -1.55 6.37
C PHE A 207 31.54 -0.52 6.77
N LYS A 208 31.37 0.71 6.30
CA LYS A 208 32.12 1.89 6.76
C LYS A 208 31.10 2.94 7.20
N TRP A 209 31.31 3.53 8.37
CA TRP A 209 30.42 4.57 8.88
C TRP A 209 30.57 5.86 8.06
N GLN A 210 29.63 6.12 7.15
CA GLN A 210 29.65 7.31 6.29
C GLN A 210 28.21 7.82 6.03
N PRO A 211 27.47 8.27 7.06
CA PRO A 211 26.03 8.51 6.98
C PRO A 211 25.60 9.42 5.81
N ILE A 212 26.31 10.53 5.58
CA ILE A 212 25.99 11.46 4.48
C ILE A 212 26.15 10.78 3.10
N LYS A 213 27.26 10.06 2.88
CA LYS A 213 27.49 9.35 1.61
C LYS A 213 26.49 8.20 1.43
N GLN A 214 26.21 7.48 2.51
CA GLN A 214 25.24 6.38 2.53
C GLN A 214 23.83 6.88 2.23
N THR A 215 23.38 7.99 2.82
CA THR A 215 22.09 8.61 2.50
C THR A 215 21.99 9.00 1.03
N LYS A 216 23.03 9.65 0.48
CA LYS A 216 23.07 9.98 -0.96
C LYS A 216 22.98 8.74 -1.85
N GLN A 217 23.69 7.67 -1.50
CA GLN A 217 23.65 6.40 -2.22
C GLN A 217 22.27 5.73 -2.14
N THR A 218 21.68 5.66 -0.94
CA THR A 218 20.35 5.11 -0.70
C THR A 218 19.28 5.84 -1.51
N PHE A 219 19.34 7.17 -1.59
CA PHE A 219 18.46 7.95 -2.47
C PHE A 219 18.69 7.66 -3.94
N ARG A 220 19.95 7.52 -4.38
CA ARG A 220 20.27 7.16 -5.76
C ARG A 220 19.69 5.80 -6.12
N ILE A 221 19.74 4.82 -5.21
CA ILE A 221 19.16 3.48 -5.40
C ILE A 221 17.64 3.58 -5.52
N ALA A 222 16.97 4.27 -4.59
CA ALA A 222 15.52 4.44 -4.61
C ALA A 222 15.03 5.12 -5.91
N LYS A 223 15.77 6.10 -6.42
CA LYS A 223 15.44 6.84 -7.65
C LYS A 223 15.72 6.07 -8.95
N LYS A 224 16.39 4.91 -8.91
CA LYS A 224 16.63 4.10 -10.13
C LYS A 224 15.34 3.58 -10.74
N ASP A 225 14.37 3.21 -9.89
CA ASP A 225 13.07 2.72 -10.34
C ASP A 225 12.00 3.78 -10.06
N PRO A 226 11.44 4.44 -11.09
CA PRO A 226 10.44 5.48 -10.93
C PRO A 226 9.22 5.04 -10.14
N ALA A 227 8.78 3.79 -10.27
CA ALA A 227 7.59 3.32 -9.56
C ALA A 227 7.86 3.10 -8.07
N VAL A 228 9.07 2.63 -7.72
CA VAL A 228 9.50 2.53 -6.32
C VAL A 228 9.59 3.92 -5.72
N PHE A 229 10.24 4.86 -6.42
CA PHE A 229 10.38 6.22 -5.94
C PHE A 229 9.03 6.92 -5.76
N LEU A 230 8.11 6.81 -6.72
CA LEU A 230 6.77 7.37 -6.60
C LEU A 230 5.95 6.71 -5.48
N SER A 231 6.17 5.42 -5.22
CA SER A 231 5.53 4.74 -4.09
C SER A 231 6.06 5.24 -2.74
N ILE A 232 7.37 5.51 -2.64
CA ILE A 232 7.95 6.18 -1.47
C ILE A 232 7.32 7.56 -1.28
N MET A 233 7.23 8.38 -2.36
CA MET A 233 6.59 9.69 -2.26
C MET A 233 5.12 9.58 -1.82
N GLY A 234 4.38 8.58 -2.32
CA GLY A 234 3.00 8.32 -1.90
C GLY A 234 2.91 7.95 -0.41
N ILE A 235 3.76 7.05 0.06
CA ILE A 235 3.83 6.70 1.49
C ILE A 235 4.17 7.92 2.34
N SER A 236 5.16 8.71 1.94
CA SER A 236 5.54 9.93 2.66
C SER A 236 4.42 10.97 2.65
N TRP A 237 3.66 11.10 1.56
CA TRP A 237 2.49 11.96 1.48
C TRP A 237 1.38 11.54 2.45
N PHE A 238 1.16 10.23 2.62
CA PHE A 238 0.24 9.74 3.65
C PHE A 238 0.67 10.14 5.06
N TRP A 239 1.97 10.03 5.39
CA TRP A 239 2.49 10.48 6.69
C TRP A 239 2.40 12.00 6.88
N PHE A 240 2.62 12.79 5.82
CA PHE A 240 2.38 14.23 5.83
C PHE A 240 0.94 14.57 6.20
N LEU A 241 -0.03 13.94 5.53
CA LEU A 241 -1.45 14.15 5.81
C LEU A 241 -1.81 13.69 7.22
N GLY A 242 -1.39 12.47 7.60
CA GLY A 242 -1.65 11.92 8.93
C GLY A 242 -1.10 12.82 10.05
N ALA A 243 0.15 13.27 9.95
CA ALA A 243 0.73 14.20 10.92
C ALA A 243 0.00 15.55 10.93
N SER A 244 -0.39 16.07 9.76
CA SER A 244 -1.16 17.32 9.67
C SER A 244 -2.52 17.22 10.36
N TYR A 245 -3.27 16.13 10.18
CA TYR A 245 -4.57 15.95 10.84
C TYR A 245 -4.42 15.67 12.35
N LEU A 246 -3.57 14.69 12.71
CA LEU A 246 -3.42 14.23 14.09
C LEU A 246 -2.96 15.35 15.04
N THR A 247 -2.05 16.22 14.58
CA THR A 247 -1.57 17.35 15.39
C THR A 247 -2.65 18.39 15.66
N GLN A 248 -3.68 18.47 14.82
CA GLN A 248 -4.74 19.47 14.98
C GLN A 248 -5.95 18.95 15.74
N PHE A 249 -6.11 17.64 15.98
CA PHE A 249 -7.31 17.14 16.68
C PHE A 249 -7.55 17.77 18.06
N PRO A 250 -6.54 17.96 18.94
CA PRO A 250 -6.77 18.65 20.21
C PRO A 250 -7.32 20.07 20.04
N ASN A 251 -6.68 20.89 19.20
CA ASN A 251 -7.10 22.27 18.95
C ASN A 251 -8.43 22.34 18.19
N PHE A 252 -8.68 21.40 17.28
CA PHE A 252 -9.93 21.28 16.54
C PHE A 252 -11.09 20.98 17.50
N THR A 253 -10.89 20.08 18.46
CA THR A 253 -11.88 19.79 19.49
C THR A 253 -12.13 20.99 20.40
N HIS A 254 -11.07 21.66 20.86
CA HIS A 254 -11.16 22.84 21.73
C HIS A 254 -11.90 24.00 21.06
N ILE A 255 -11.62 24.29 19.79
CA ILE A 255 -12.14 25.47 19.09
C ILE A 255 -13.49 25.23 18.41
N HIS A 256 -13.73 24.03 17.87
CA HIS A 256 -14.87 23.77 16.97
C HIS A 256 -15.84 22.68 17.43
N LEU A 257 -15.47 21.81 18.38
CA LEU A 257 -16.35 20.71 18.81
C LEU A 257 -16.93 20.98 20.19
N ASN A 258 -16.37 20.45 21.28
CA ASN A 258 -16.96 20.52 22.61
C ASN A 258 -15.91 20.64 23.73
N ASP A 259 -14.66 20.99 23.39
CA ASP A 259 -13.54 21.15 24.33
C ASP A 259 -13.39 20.02 25.35
N ASN A 260 -13.52 18.78 24.89
CA ASN A 260 -13.52 17.60 25.74
C ASN A 260 -12.44 16.59 25.33
N ALA A 261 -11.63 16.14 26.29
CA ALA A 261 -10.57 15.15 26.10
C ALA A 261 -11.11 13.80 25.57
N ILE A 262 -12.34 13.43 25.92
CA ILE A 262 -13.02 12.24 25.40
C ILE A 262 -13.19 12.37 23.89
N THR A 263 -13.60 13.53 23.40
CA THR A 263 -13.77 13.78 21.96
C THR A 263 -12.44 13.69 21.22
N VAL A 264 -11.35 14.24 21.75
CA VAL A 264 -10.01 14.08 21.15
C VAL A 264 -9.64 12.60 21.02
N THR A 265 -9.93 11.81 22.05
CA THR A 265 -9.70 10.37 22.05
C THR A 265 -10.57 9.65 21.02
N ILE A 266 -11.83 10.04 20.87
CA ILE A 266 -12.75 9.53 19.83
C ILE A 266 -12.19 9.84 18.43
N LEU A 267 -11.72 11.06 18.17
CA LEU A 267 -11.14 11.43 16.88
C LEU A 267 -9.92 10.57 16.54
N LEU A 268 -8.99 10.42 17.49
CA LEU A 268 -7.81 9.56 17.34
C LEU A 268 -8.18 8.09 17.10
N ALA A 269 -9.20 7.61 17.82
CA ALA A 269 -9.70 6.24 17.69
C ALA A 269 -10.33 6.00 16.31
N LEU A 270 -11.24 6.87 15.87
CA LEU A 270 -11.92 6.74 14.58
C LEU A 270 -10.93 6.80 13.41
N PHE A 271 -9.93 7.69 13.48
CA PHE A 271 -8.90 7.76 12.45
C PHE A 271 -8.06 6.45 12.39
N SER A 272 -7.60 5.96 13.55
CA SER A 272 -6.77 4.75 13.64
C SER A 272 -7.54 3.47 13.28
N ILE A 273 -8.77 3.32 13.77
CA ILE A 273 -9.67 2.23 13.43
C ILE A 273 -10.04 2.29 11.95
N GLY A 274 -10.28 3.49 11.41
CA GLY A 274 -10.49 3.71 9.99
C GLY A 274 -9.34 3.14 9.16
N ILE A 275 -8.09 3.50 9.49
CA ILE A 275 -6.91 2.97 8.78
C ILE A 275 -6.81 1.46 8.91
N ALA A 276 -7.12 0.89 10.08
CA ALA A 276 -7.16 -0.56 10.26
C ALA A 276 -8.22 -1.23 9.36
N ILE A 277 -9.44 -0.70 9.31
CA ILE A 277 -10.53 -1.20 8.45
C ILE A 277 -10.13 -1.08 6.98
N GLY A 278 -9.58 0.06 6.56
CA GLY A 278 -9.09 0.29 5.20
C GLY A 278 -7.98 -0.67 4.80
N SER A 279 -7.02 -0.91 5.70
CA SER A 279 -5.90 -1.82 5.46
C SER A 279 -6.37 -3.27 5.27
N LEU A 280 -7.28 -3.75 6.14
CA LEU A 280 -7.89 -5.07 6.00
C LEU A 280 -8.80 -5.17 4.76
N GLY A 281 -9.52 -4.08 4.45
CA GLY A 281 -10.33 -3.93 3.26
C GLY A 281 -9.50 -4.02 1.97
N CYS A 282 -8.30 -3.45 1.96
CA CYS A 282 -7.38 -3.53 0.82
C CYS A 282 -7.04 -4.99 0.47
N ASP A 283 -6.76 -5.83 1.45
CA ASP A 283 -6.47 -7.25 1.20
C ASP A 283 -7.67 -8.00 0.62
N VAL A 284 -8.89 -7.67 1.06
CA VAL A 284 -10.13 -8.25 0.50
C VAL A 284 -10.38 -7.77 -0.93
N LEU A 285 -10.32 -6.46 -1.17
CA LEU A 285 -10.58 -5.83 -2.47
C LEU A 285 -9.52 -6.20 -3.52
N SER A 286 -8.31 -6.52 -3.08
CA SER A 286 -7.20 -6.92 -3.95
C SER A 286 -7.17 -8.42 -4.27
N LYS A 287 -8.09 -9.22 -3.70
CA LYS A 287 -8.11 -10.69 -3.82
C LYS A 287 -6.75 -11.32 -3.44
N HIS A 288 -6.07 -10.77 -2.43
CA HIS A 288 -4.74 -11.22 -1.97
C HIS A 288 -3.63 -11.08 -3.02
N ARG A 289 -3.74 -10.12 -3.94
CA ARG A 289 -2.71 -9.83 -4.96
C ARG A 289 -2.36 -8.35 -4.94
N VAL A 290 -1.22 -7.98 -5.50
CA VAL A 290 -0.86 -6.56 -5.61
C VAL A 290 -1.75 -5.89 -6.66
N GLU A 291 -2.83 -5.24 -6.22
CA GLU A 291 -3.75 -4.51 -7.09
C GLU A 291 -3.59 -3.00 -6.93
N LEU A 292 -2.90 -2.39 -7.90
CA LEU A 292 -2.63 -0.95 -7.91
C LEU A 292 -3.88 -0.12 -8.21
N GLY A 293 -4.93 -0.75 -8.74
CA GLY A 293 -6.23 -0.10 -8.96
C GLY A 293 -6.91 0.38 -7.67
N ILE A 294 -6.50 -0.08 -6.49
CA ILE A 294 -7.06 0.37 -5.21
C ILE A 294 -6.52 1.76 -4.80
N ILE A 295 -5.31 2.13 -5.25
CA ILE A 295 -4.65 3.38 -4.86
C ILE A 295 -5.51 4.60 -5.22
N PRO A 296 -6.05 4.74 -6.45
CA PRO A 296 -6.93 5.85 -6.78
C PRO A 296 -8.18 5.96 -5.90
N LEU A 297 -8.76 4.83 -5.49
CA LEU A 297 -9.91 4.80 -4.58
C LEU A 297 -9.55 5.44 -3.23
N GLY A 298 -8.39 5.07 -2.67
CA GLY A 298 -7.87 5.66 -1.43
C GLY A 298 -7.57 7.16 -1.59
N CYS A 299 -6.91 7.57 -2.66
CA CYS A 299 -6.63 9.00 -2.92
C CYS A 299 -7.90 9.85 -3.01
N LEU A 300 -8.90 9.39 -3.79
CA LEU A 300 -10.16 10.10 -3.95
C LEU A 300 -10.92 10.19 -2.63
N GLY A 301 -10.96 9.09 -1.88
CA GLY A 301 -11.57 9.06 -0.56
C GLY A 301 -10.91 10.06 0.40
N ILE A 302 -9.57 10.13 0.44
CA ILE A 302 -8.86 11.10 1.27
C ILE A 302 -9.26 12.55 0.92
N THR A 303 -9.35 12.89 -0.37
CA THR A 303 -9.80 14.24 -0.79
C THR A 303 -11.25 14.50 -0.42
N ILE A 304 -12.17 13.58 -0.70
CA ILE A 304 -13.60 13.77 -0.47
C ILE A 304 -13.88 13.89 1.03
N PHE A 305 -13.41 12.94 1.83
CA PHE A 305 -13.67 12.93 3.27
C PHE A 305 -12.88 14.02 4.00
N GLY A 306 -11.70 14.42 3.48
CA GLY A 306 -10.95 15.57 3.99
C GLY A 306 -11.67 16.90 3.74
N LEU A 307 -12.26 17.10 2.55
CA LEU A 307 -13.10 18.27 2.27
C LEU A 307 -14.36 18.28 3.13
N ASN A 308 -15.05 17.14 3.19
CA ASN A 308 -16.26 17.00 4.00
C ASN A 308 -15.99 17.27 5.48
N LEU A 309 -14.85 16.83 6.03
CA LEU A 309 -14.49 17.11 7.41
C LEU A 309 -14.52 18.62 7.73
N ALA A 310 -14.02 19.44 6.81
CA ALA A 310 -14.09 20.89 6.93
C ALA A 310 -15.50 21.45 6.74
N LEU A 311 -16.26 20.94 5.76
CA LEU A 311 -17.61 21.41 5.44
C LEU A 311 -18.64 21.08 6.52
N TYR A 312 -18.47 19.94 7.19
CA TYR A 312 -19.34 19.48 8.28
C TYR A 312 -18.80 19.84 9.66
N THR A 313 -17.77 20.70 9.75
CA THR A 313 -17.36 21.25 11.05
C THR A 313 -18.47 22.15 11.59
N PRO A 314 -18.93 21.96 12.85
CA PRO A 314 -19.93 22.83 13.47
C PRO A 314 -19.49 24.30 13.47
N THR A 315 -20.45 25.22 13.24
CA THR A 315 -20.16 26.66 13.25
C THR A 315 -19.92 27.20 14.66
N SER A 316 -20.45 26.52 15.67
CA SER A 316 -20.27 26.84 17.09
C SER A 316 -19.99 25.55 17.87
N PRO A 317 -19.18 25.59 18.94
CA PRO A 317 -19.01 24.46 19.82
C PRO A 317 -20.33 23.98 20.43
N VAL A 318 -20.46 22.67 20.56
CA VAL A 318 -21.60 21.97 21.14
C VAL A 318 -21.30 21.69 22.62
N ASP A 319 -22.22 22.04 23.51
CA ASP A 319 -22.08 21.79 24.94
C ASP A 319 -22.56 20.38 25.31
N VAL A 320 -21.71 19.37 25.05
CA VAL A 320 -21.94 17.96 25.41
C VAL A 320 -20.70 17.34 26.03
N THR A 321 -20.88 16.63 27.15
CA THR A 321 -19.76 16.07 27.93
C THR A 321 -19.81 14.55 28.11
N ASP A 322 -21.00 13.95 28.08
CA ASP A 322 -21.16 12.50 28.24
C ASP A 322 -20.80 11.73 26.96
N PHE A 323 -20.09 10.61 27.11
CA PHE A 323 -19.59 9.81 25.98
C PHE A 323 -20.70 9.39 25.00
N THR A 324 -21.85 8.94 25.52
CA THR A 324 -22.93 8.44 24.67
C THR A 324 -23.62 9.56 23.90
N THR A 325 -23.80 10.70 24.56
CA THR A 325 -24.38 11.89 23.94
C THR A 325 -23.45 12.52 22.91
N ILE A 326 -22.14 12.55 23.16
CA ILE A 326 -21.12 13.00 22.19
C ILE A 326 -21.18 12.14 20.92
N LEU A 327 -21.14 10.81 21.07
CA LEU A 327 -21.04 9.89 19.93
C LEU A 327 -22.26 9.95 19.00
N LEU A 328 -23.45 10.21 19.56
CA LEU A 328 -24.71 10.25 18.84
C LEU A 328 -25.17 11.67 18.50
N HIS A 329 -24.39 12.71 18.84
CA HIS A 329 -24.79 14.09 18.61
C HIS A 329 -24.93 14.38 17.10
N PRO A 330 -26.07 14.92 16.61
CA PRO A 330 -26.31 15.12 15.19
C PRO A 330 -25.26 15.96 14.46
N ASP A 331 -24.70 16.98 15.13
CA ASP A 331 -23.69 17.86 14.53
C ASP A 331 -22.27 17.25 14.53
N LEU A 332 -21.99 16.33 15.46
CA LEU A 332 -20.68 15.67 15.57
C LEU A 332 -20.60 14.40 14.73
N LEU A 333 -21.73 13.73 14.53
CA LEU A 333 -21.81 12.46 13.81
C LEU A 333 -21.25 12.55 12.37
N PRO A 334 -21.55 13.59 11.56
CA PRO A 334 -20.91 13.77 10.26
C PRO A 334 -19.39 13.91 10.34
N VAL A 335 -18.87 14.65 11.33
CA VAL A 335 -17.42 14.80 11.56
C VAL A 335 -16.79 13.42 11.82
N PHE A 336 -17.40 12.63 12.70
CA PHE A 336 -16.94 11.29 13.05
C PHE A 336 -16.98 10.31 11.87
N ILE A 337 -18.07 10.33 11.09
CA ILE A 337 -18.20 9.49 9.90
C ILE A 337 -17.13 9.87 8.87
N ASN A 338 -16.98 11.15 8.56
CA ASN A 338 -15.98 11.60 7.58
C ASN A 338 -14.56 11.28 8.06
N LEU A 339 -14.27 11.42 9.35
CA LEU A 339 -12.96 11.07 9.89
C LEU A 339 -12.68 9.57 9.83
N LEU A 340 -13.66 8.72 10.13
CA LEU A 340 -13.55 7.28 9.99
C LEU A 340 -13.22 6.91 8.54
N PHE A 341 -13.96 7.46 7.58
CA PHE A 341 -13.76 7.15 6.16
C PHE A 341 -12.50 7.81 5.56
N LEU A 342 -12.04 8.93 6.12
CA LEU A 342 -10.72 9.50 5.83
C LEU A 342 -9.63 8.48 6.22
N GLY A 343 -9.74 7.89 7.41
CA GLY A 343 -8.87 6.81 7.86
C GLY A 343 -8.95 5.57 6.96
N VAL A 344 -10.15 5.10 6.62
CA VAL A 344 -10.38 3.95 5.71
C VAL A 344 -9.69 4.18 4.37
N SER A 345 -9.83 5.39 3.82
CA SER A 345 -9.21 5.78 2.55
C SER A 345 -7.68 5.78 2.66
N GLY A 346 -7.14 6.22 3.80
CA GLY A 346 -5.72 6.10 4.14
C GLY A 346 -5.20 4.67 4.14
N GLY A 347 -5.92 3.74 4.77
CA GLY A 347 -5.57 2.31 4.78
C GLY A 347 -5.56 1.67 3.39
N LEU A 348 -6.56 2.00 2.56
CA LEU A 348 -6.64 1.55 1.16
C LEU A 348 -5.49 2.10 0.30
N PHE A 349 -5.04 3.31 0.61
CA PHE A 349 -3.95 3.97 -0.10
C PHE A 349 -2.57 3.40 0.27
N ILE A 350 -2.31 3.16 1.56
CA ILE A 350 -0.95 2.89 2.06
C ILE A 350 -0.48 1.44 1.83
N VAL A 351 -1.36 0.45 1.97
CA VAL A 351 -1.00 -0.98 1.92
C VAL A 351 -0.43 -1.42 0.56
N PRO A 352 -1.02 -1.06 -0.60
CA PRO A 352 -0.47 -1.41 -1.91
C PRO A 352 0.92 -0.82 -2.15
N LEU A 353 1.16 0.40 -1.67
CA LEU A 353 2.43 1.11 -1.86
C LEU A 353 3.56 0.42 -1.08
N TYR A 354 3.33 0.03 0.17
CA TYR A 354 4.30 -0.73 0.95
C TYR A 354 4.62 -2.08 0.30
N THR A 355 3.59 -2.77 -0.19
CA THR A 355 3.78 -4.04 -0.89
C THR A 355 4.61 -3.86 -2.16
N LEU A 356 4.40 -2.77 -2.90
CA LEU A 356 5.17 -2.45 -4.10
C LEU A 356 6.65 -2.21 -3.79
N ILE A 357 6.98 -1.35 -2.82
CA ILE A 357 8.38 -1.05 -2.48
C ILE A 357 9.12 -2.25 -1.87
N GLN A 358 8.39 -3.26 -1.38
CA GLN A 358 8.96 -4.51 -0.89
C GLN A 358 9.18 -5.54 -2.00
N LYS A 359 8.21 -5.69 -2.91
CA LYS A 359 8.22 -6.73 -3.94
C LYS A 359 9.05 -6.36 -5.17
N ARG A 360 8.99 -5.10 -5.59
CA ARG A 360 9.57 -4.66 -6.86
C ARG A 360 11.11 -4.60 -6.85
N PRO A 361 11.79 -4.14 -5.80
CA PRO A 361 13.24 -4.09 -5.80
C PRO A 361 13.89 -5.47 -5.65
N GLU A 362 15.10 -5.59 -6.19
CA GLU A 362 15.98 -6.73 -5.91
C GLU A 362 16.24 -6.86 -4.40
N ALA A 363 16.35 -8.10 -3.91
CA ALA A 363 16.52 -8.39 -2.49
C ALA A 363 17.69 -7.61 -1.85
N LYS A 364 18.80 -7.43 -2.57
CA LYS A 364 20.02 -6.72 -2.13
C LYS A 364 19.88 -5.20 -1.97
N HIS A 365 18.77 -4.63 -2.43
CA HIS A 365 18.48 -3.20 -2.34
C HIS A 365 17.23 -2.90 -1.52
N ARG A 366 16.49 -3.93 -1.11
CA ARG A 366 15.20 -3.78 -0.42
C ARG A 366 15.34 -3.02 0.89
N SER A 367 16.28 -3.41 1.78
CA SER A 367 16.43 -2.75 3.08
C SER A 367 16.87 -1.29 2.94
N GLN A 368 17.72 -0.98 1.95
CA GLN A 368 18.12 0.38 1.63
C GLN A 368 16.95 1.20 1.08
N ILE A 369 16.05 0.62 0.27
CA ILE A 369 14.85 1.31 -0.21
C ILE A 369 13.87 1.61 0.92
N ILE A 370 13.70 0.69 1.88
CA ILE A 370 12.93 0.97 3.10
C ILE A 370 13.60 2.07 3.93
N ALA A 371 14.93 2.07 4.04
CA ALA A 371 15.66 3.16 4.70
C ALA A 371 15.42 4.51 4.02
N ALA A 372 15.43 4.56 2.68
CA ALA A 372 15.07 5.76 1.92
C ALA A 372 13.65 6.21 2.26
N ASN A 373 12.70 5.26 2.29
CA ASN A 373 11.31 5.50 2.64
C ASN A 373 11.17 6.16 4.01
N ASN A 374 11.85 5.64 5.02
CA ASN A 374 11.81 6.19 6.37
C ASN A 374 12.34 7.64 6.43
N ILE A 375 13.42 7.94 5.69
CA ILE A 375 13.97 9.30 5.64
C ILE A 375 12.98 10.26 4.95
N TYR A 376 12.36 9.86 3.85
CA TYR A 376 11.36 10.68 3.19
C TYR A 376 10.10 10.86 4.05
N ASN A 377 9.66 9.83 4.78
CA ASN A 377 8.55 9.96 5.73
C ASN A 377 8.87 10.98 6.83
N ALA A 378 10.06 10.90 7.42
CA ALA A 378 10.53 11.86 8.40
C ALA A 378 10.56 13.29 7.85
N LEU A 379 11.06 13.48 6.62
CA LEU A 379 11.06 14.77 5.94
C LEU A 379 9.64 15.33 5.76
N PHE A 380 8.70 14.49 5.35
CA PHE A 380 7.31 14.87 5.11
C PHE A 380 6.58 15.19 6.41
N MET A 381 6.82 14.45 7.50
CA MET A 381 6.27 14.78 8.82
C MET A 381 6.77 16.14 9.33
N VAL A 382 8.06 16.46 9.14
CA VAL A 382 8.59 17.78 9.48
C VAL A 382 7.98 18.86 8.58
N ALA A 383 7.84 18.59 7.28
CA ALA A 383 7.20 19.52 6.35
C ALA A 383 5.74 19.79 6.71
N SER A 384 4.98 18.79 7.20
CA SER A 384 3.61 19.01 7.68
C SER A 384 3.55 19.90 8.92
N ALA A 385 4.50 19.75 9.85
CA ALA A 385 4.57 20.62 11.03
C ALA A 385 4.86 22.08 10.61
N ILE A 386 5.80 22.28 9.69
CA ILE A 386 6.10 23.61 9.13
C ILE A 386 4.88 24.20 8.42
N LEU A 387 4.20 23.41 7.58
CA LEU A 387 3.00 23.89 6.89
C LEU A 387 1.91 24.27 7.90
N GLY A 388 1.69 23.47 8.94
CA GLY A 388 0.74 23.78 10.01
C GLY A 388 1.06 25.10 10.71
N ILE A 389 2.32 25.33 11.09
CA ILE A 389 2.77 26.58 11.72
C ILE A 389 2.53 27.77 10.78
N VAL A 390 2.93 27.67 9.51
CA VAL A 390 2.75 28.75 8.53
C VAL A 390 1.27 29.05 8.31
N CYS A 391 0.44 28.03 8.09
CA CYS A 391 -0.97 28.22 7.81
C CYS A 391 -1.75 28.75 9.02
N LEU A 392 -1.55 28.16 10.20
CA LEU A 392 -2.39 28.44 11.37
C LEU A 392 -1.88 29.62 12.20
N SER A 393 -0.56 29.83 12.30
CA SER A 393 0.02 30.88 13.14
C SER A 393 0.47 32.11 12.36
N ILE A 394 0.94 31.97 11.12
CA ILE A 394 1.44 33.11 10.32
C ILE A 394 0.33 33.66 9.42
N LEU A 395 -0.35 32.79 8.68
CA LEU A 395 -1.44 33.17 7.78
C LEU A 395 -2.80 33.27 8.49
N ASN A 396 -2.89 32.85 9.75
CA ASN A 396 -4.10 32.86 10.58
C ASN A 396 -5.30 32.16 9.91
N LEU A 397 -5.05 31.08 9.16
CA LEU A 397 -6.11 30.25 8.60
C LEU A 397 -6.82 29.49 9.73
N SER A 398 -8.13 29.31 9.62
CA SER A 398 -8.87 28.45 10.53
C SER A 398 -8.52 26.96 10.30
N ILE A 399 -8.74 26.11 11.30
CA ILE A 399 -8.48 24.67 11.16
C ILE A 399 -9.30 24.04 10.02
N PRO A 400 -10.60 24.36 9.83
CA PRO A 400 -11.35 23.92 8.65
C PRO A 400 -10.73 24.38 7.32
N GLN A 401 -10.24 25.62 7.22
CA GLN A 401 -9.55 26.11 6.02
C GLN A 401 -8.25 25.33 5.77
N PHE A 402 -7.52 25.00 6.83
CA PHE A 402 -6.34 24.14 6.74
C PHE A 402 -6.70 22.73 6.26
N PHE A 403 -7.80 22.14 6.72
CA PHE A 403 -8.28 20.84 6.23
C PHE A 403 -8.70 20.90 4.75
N ILE A 404 -9.33 21.99 4.30
CA ILE A 404 -9.62 22.21 2.86
C ILE A 404 -8.31 22.25 2.07
N LEU A 405 -7.31 23.01 2.54
CA LEU A 405 -6.00 23.09 1.89
C LEU A 405 -5.37 21.71 1.75
N LEU A 406 -5.35 20.90 2.81
CA LEU A 406 -4.83 19.53 2.78
C LEU A 406 -5.57 18.66 1.76
N ALA A 407 -6.89 18.75 1.70
CA ALA A 407 -7.69 17.96 0.78
C ALA A 407 -7.50 18.37 -0.69
N VAL A 408 -7.36 19.67 -0.96
CA VAL A 408 -7.02 20.22 -2.28
C VAL A 408 -5.61 19.80 -2.70
N LEU A 409 -4.62 19.93 -1.81
CA LEU A 409 -3.25 19.47 -2.07
C LEU A 409 -3.23 17.96 -2.36
N ASN A 410 -4.00 17.16 -1.62
CA ASN A 410 -4.14 15.74 -1.90
C ASN A 410 -4.78 15.49 -3.27
N GLY A 411 -5.78 16.28 -3.67
CA GLY A 411 -6.39 16.21 -4.99
C GLY A 411 -5.37 16.50 -6.10
N ILE A 412 -4.52 17.52 -5.93
CA ILE A 412 -3.44 17.85 -6.87
C ILE A 412 -2.42 16.71 -6.95
N VAL A 413 -1.99 16.17 -5.81
CA VAL A 413 -1.06 15.02 -5.77
C VAL A 413 -1.68 13.79 -6.44
N ALA A 414 -2.96 13.52 -6.20
CA ALA A 414 -3.68 12.43 -6.85
C ALA A 414 -3.71 12.61 -8.37
N LEU A 415 -4.08 13.79 -8.87
CA LEU A 415 -4.06 14.10 -10.30
C LEU A 415 -2.66 13.94 -10.90
N PHE A 416 -1.62 14.40 -10.20
CA PHE A 416 -0.24 14.23 -10.61
C PHE A 416 0.17 12.74 -10.70
N LEU A 417 -0.15 11.95 -9.67
CA LEU A 417 0.13 10.51 -9.64
C LEU A 417 -0.61 9.79 -10.77
N PHE A 418 -1.87 10.14 -11.02
CA PHE A 418 -2.70 9.57 -12.08
C PHE A 418 -2.17 9.92 -13.47
N TYR A 419 -1.68 11.15 -13.65
CA TYR A 419 -1.04 11.58 -14.89
C TYR A 419 0.32 10.90 -15.13
N LYS A 420 1.15 10.77 -14.10
CA LYS A 420 2.49 10.17 -14.20
C LYS A 420 2.48 8.65 -14.25
N VAL A 421 1.48 8.02 -13.64
CA VAL A 421 1.34 6.56 -13.58
C VAL A 421 -0.07 6.15 -14.04
N PRO A 422 -0.38 6.29 -15.35
CA PRO A 422 -1.74 6.01 -15.84
C PRO A 422 -2.19 4.56 -15.67
N VAL A 423 -1.24 3.63 -15.42
CA VAL A 423 -1.58 2.27 -15.03
C VAL A 423 -2.42 2.21 -13.74
N PHE A 424 -2.30 3.17 -12.82
CA PHE A 424 -3.16 3.26 -11.63
C PHE A 424 -4.60 3.55 -12.02
N VAL A 425 -4.83 4.54 -12.88
CA VAL A 425 -6.17 4.93 -13.36
C VAL A 425 -6.79 3.79 -14.16
N ILE A 426 -6.01 3.19 -15.06
CA ILE A 426 -6.52 2.12 -15.92
C ILE A 426 -6.85 0.89 -15.07
N ARG A 427 -5.95 0.47 -14.17
CA ARG A 427 -6.26 -0.62 -13.24
C ARG A 427 -7.44 -0.30 -12.34
N PHE A 428 -7.62 0.95 -11.91
CA PHE A 428 -8.80 1.36 -11.15
C PHE A 428 -10.07 1.25 -11.99
N LEU A 429 -10.10 1.79 -13.20
CA LEU A 429 -11.26 1.70 -14.09
C LEU A 429 -11.60 0.25 -14.41
N LEU A 430 -10.59 -0.59 -14.67
CA LEU A 430 -10.76 -2.03 -14.87
C LEU A 430 -11.25 -2.72 -13.61
N TRP A 431 -10.70 -2.37 -12.46
CA TRP A 431 -11.11 -2.93 -11.18
C TRP A 431 -12.57 -2.57 -10.88
N VAL A 432 -12.96 -1.30 -11.07
CA VAL A 432 -14.35 -0.85 -10.96
C VAL A 432 -15.22 -1.61 -11.94
N LEU A 433 -14.89 -1.61 -13.23
CA LEU A 433 -15.63 -2.32 -14.28
C LEU A 433 -15.83 -3.82 -13.95
N THR A 434 -14.78 -4.49 -13.46
CA THR A 434 -14.80 -5.92 -13.11
C THR A 434 -15.40 -6.22 -11.74
N HIS A 435 -15.70 -5.23 -10.89
CA HIS A 435 -16.36 -5.44 -9.60
C HIS A 435 -17.80 -4.91 -9.57
N THR A 436 -18.11 -3.84 -10.31
CA THR A 436 -19.43 -3.20 -10.35
C THR A 436 -20.29 -3.64 -11.52
N LEU A 437 -19.69 -3.88 -12.70
CA LEU A 437 -20.43 -4.20 -13.94
C LEU A 437 -20.34 -5.67 -14.33
N TYR A 438 -19.20 -6.33 -14.09
CA TYR A 438 -19.00 -7.72 -14.48
C TYR A 438 -18.66 -8.61 -13.30
N ARG A 439 -19.54 -9.55 -12.94
CA ARG A 439 -19.16 -10.64 -12.02
C ARG A 439 -18.32 -11.65 -12.78
N VAL A 440 -17.02 -11.36 -12.92
CA VAL A 440 -16.08 -12.25 -13.62
C VAL A 440 -15.82 -13.49 -12.76
N LYS A 441 -16.28 -14.64 -13.25
CA LYS A 441 -15.87 -15.95 -12.74
C LYS A 441 -14.62 -16.42 -13.49
N HIS A 442 -13.72 -17.07 -12.78
CA HIS A 442 -12.52 -17.62 -13.37
C HIS A 442 -12.52 -19.14 -13.20
N GLN A 443 -12.21 -19.87 -14.27
CA GLN A 443 -12.07 -21.32 -14.28
C GLN A 443 -10.66 -21.67 -14.81
N GLY A 444 -9.93 -22.53 -14.10
CA GLY A 444 -8.65 -23.06 -14.59
C GLY A 444 -7.44 -22.12 -14.53
N LEU A 445 -7.48 -21.02 -13.77
CA LEU A 445 -6.35 -20.06 -13.68
C LEU A 445 -5.01 -20.68 -13.27
N LEU A 446 -5.03 -21.82 -12.57
CA LEU A 446 -3.84 -22.57 -12.17
C LEU A 446 -3.04 -23.10 -13.37
N ASN A 447 -3.64 -23.17 -14.54
CA ASN A 447 -2.99 -23.60 -15.78
C ASN A 447 -2.13 -22.49 -16.42
N LEU A 448 -2.22 -21.25 -15.93
CA LEU A 448 -1.37 -20.16 -16.41
C LEU A 448 0.05 -20.29 -15.83
N PRO A 449 1.10 -20.21 -16.67
CA PRO A 449 2.47 -20.45 -16.23
C PRO A 449 3.00 -19.30 -15.35
N GLU A 450 3.47 -19.64 -14.15
CA GLU A 450 4.13 -18.69 -13.25
C GLU A 450 5.51 -18.24 -13.74
N LYS A 451 6.19 -19.09 -14.54
CA LYS A 451 7.53 -18.87 -15.10
C LYS A 451 7.60 -19.38 -16.53
N GLY A 452 8.56 -18.87 -17.30
CA GLY A 452 8.76 -19.25 -18.71
C GLY A 452 7.85 -18.49 -19.67
N GLY A 453 8.26 -18.44 -20.94
CA GLY A 453 7.47 -17.88 -22.04
C GLY A 453 6.30 -18.78 -22.42
N ALA A 454 5.16 -18.19 -22.76
CA ALA A 454 3.96 -18.95 -23.16
C ALA A 454 3.05 -18.18 -24.11
N LEU A 455 2.37 -18.92 -24.98
CA LEU A 455 1.43 -18.39 -25.96
C LEU A 455 -0.02 -18.64 -25.50
N LEU A 456 -0.74 -17.57 -25.19
CA LEU A 456 -2.17 -17.62 -24.88
C LEU A 456 -2.98 -17.45 -26.16
N VAL A 457 -3.97 -18.31 -26.36
CA VAL A 457 -4.85 -18.28 -27.52
C VAL A 457 -6.29 -18.18 -27.04
N CYS A 458 -7.00 -17.12 -27.45
CA CYS A 458 -8.35 -16.83 -26.98
C CYS A 458 -9.31 -16.45 -28.12
N ASN A 459 -10.60 -16.70 -27.94
CA ASN A 459 -11.64 -16.15 -28.82
C ASN A 459 -11.80 -14.64 -28.65
N HIS A 460 -12.29 -13.95 -29.69
CA HIS A 460 -12.40 -12.49 -29.72
C HIS A 460 -13.85 -11.98 -29.86
N ILE A 461 -14.45 -11.56 -28.75
CA ILE A 461 -15.85 -11.14 -28.64
C ILE A 461 -16.02 -9.61 -28.60
N THR A 462 -15.20 -8.91 -27.81
CA THR A 462 -15.35 -7.47 -27.55
C THR A 462 -14.02 -6.72 -27.56
N TYR A 463 -14.09 -5.40 -27.71
CA TYR A 463 -12.92 -4.53 -27.50
C TYR A 463 -12.39 -4.57 -26.05
N MET A 464 -13.16 -5.12 -25.10
CA MET A 464 -12.78 -5.21 -23.69
C MET A 464 -12.01 -6.51 -23.37
N ASP A 465 -11.90 -7.44 -24.31
CA ASP A 465 -11.32 -8.77 -24.08
C ASP A 465 -9.91 -8.71 -23.52
N ALA A 466 -9.05 -7.88 -24.14
CA ALA A 466 -7.66 -7.69 -23.70
C ALA A 466 -7.58 -7.21 -22.25
N PHE A 467 -8.51 -6.36 -21.83
CA PHE A 467 -8.57 -5.84 -20.47
C PHE A 467 -9.03 -6.89 -19.45
N ILE A 468 -10.06 -7.67 -19.79
CA ILE A 468 -10.56 -8.76 -18.93
C ILE A 468 -9.48 -9.83 -18.75
N LEU A 469 -8.79 -10.20 -19.84
CA LEU A 469 -7.71 -11.19 -19.83
C LEU A 469 -6.49 -10.68 -19.05
N SER A 470 -6.17 -9.39 -19.16
CA SER A 470 -5.11 -8.76 -18.34
C SER A 470 -5.41 -8.81 -16.85
N GLY A 471 -6.68 -8.65 -16.45
CA GLY A 471 -7.10 -8.76 -15.05
C GLY A 471 -7.13 -10.20 -14.53
N ALA A 472 -7.37 -11.18 -15.39
CA ALA A 472 -7.39 -12.60 -15.04
C ALA A 472 -5.97 -13.20 -14.90
N CYS A 473 -5.04 -12.75 -15.74
CA CYS A 473 -3.68 -13.28 -15.78
C CYS A 473 -2.80 -12.70 -14.65
N PRO A 474 -2.04 -13.53 -13.92
CA PRO A 474 -1.15 -13.05 -12.85
C PRO A 474 0.08 -12.30 -13.39
N ARG A 475 0.44 -12.49 -14.66
CA ARG A 475 1.63 -11.90 -15.29
C ARG A 475 1.21 -10.91 -16.39
N PRO A 476 2.02 -9.87 -16.67
CA PRO A 476 1.76 -8.96 -17.80
C PRO A 476 1.68 -9.73 -19.11
N ILE A 477 0.63 -9.48 -19.89
CA ILE A 477 0.42 -10.07 -21.21
C ILE A 477 0.86 -9.06 -22.28
N ARG A 478 1.67 -9.50 -23.24
CA ARG A 478 1.89 -8.79 -24.50
C ARG A 478 0.81 -9.17 -25.51
N PHE A 479 -0.05 -8.22 -25.85
CA PHE A 479 -1.11 -8.45 -26.84
C PHE A 479 -0.58 -8.20 -28.24
N VAL A 480 -0.93 -9.08 -29.17
CA VAL A 480 -0.80 -8.84 -30.61
C VAL A 480 -2.09 -8.18 -31.09
N MET A 481 -2.00 -6.99 -31.70
CA MET A 481 -3.19 -6.22 -32.10
C MET A 481 -2.97 -5.41 -33.37
N GLU A 482 -4.07 -4.99 -34.01
CA GLU A 482 -4.02 -4.19 -35.22
C GLU A 482 -3.35 -2.82 -35.01
N GLU A 483 -2.46 -2.42 -35.94
CA GLU A 483 -1.72 -1.15 -35.90
C GLU A 483 -2.63 0.07 -35.67
N GLU A 484 -3.79 0.12 -36.32
CA GLU A 484 -4.72 1.26 -36.22
C GLU A 484 -5.26 1.46 -34.79
N TYR A 485 -5.59 0.36 -34.11
CA TYR A 485 -6.02 0.40 -32.71
C TYR A 485 -4.85 0.72 -31.77
N ALA A 486 -3.65 0.22 -32.08
CA ALA A 486 -2.45 0.50 -31.31
C ALA A 486 -2.04 1.98 -31.33
N GLU A 487 -2.41 2.72 -32.39
CA GLU A 487 -2.03 4.12 -32.60
C GLU A 487 -3.01 5.16 -32.02
N LEU A 488 -4.19 4.74 -31.53
CA LEU A 488 -5.17 5.65 -30.90
C LEU A 488 -4.55 6.36 -29.67
N PRO A 489 -4.70 7.68 -29.44
CA PRO A 489 -3.88 8.44 -28.49
C PRO A 489 -3.87 7.92 -27.05
N LEU A 490 -5.04 7.60 -26.49
CA LEU A 490 -5.19 7.05 -25.13
C LEU A 490 -4.69 5.59 -25.05
N VAL A 491 -4.79 4.88 -26.16
CA VAL A 491 -4.53 3.44 -26.29
C VAL A 491 -3.03 3.19 -26.51
N LYS A 492 -2.39 4.00 -27.36
CA LYS A 492 -0.95 4.06 -27.64
C LYS A 492 -0.12 4.30 -26.39
N TYR A 493 -0.59 5.16 -25.49
CA TYR A 493 0.09 5.41 -24.22
C TYR A 493 0.00 4.17 -23.30
N PHE A 494 -1.18 3.55 -23.17
CA PHE A 494 -1.37 2.34 -22.38
C PHE A 494 -0.56 1.15 -22.92
N PHE A 495 -0.55 0.98 -24.23
CA PHE A 495 0.08 -0.15 -24.92
C PHE A 495 1.59 -0.03 -25.08
N ARG A 496 2.14 1.18 -24.92
CA ARG A 496 3.58 1.36 -24.68
C ARG A 496 4.04 0.73 -23.37
N ILE A 497 3.19 0.73 -22.34
CA ILE A 497 3.52 0.16 -21.01
C ILE A 497 3.39 -1.36 -21.01
N THR A 498 2.37 -1.92 -21.68
CA THR A 498 2.18 -3.38 -21.80
C THR A 498 2.99 -4.01 -22.95
N LYS A 499 3.85 -3.23 -23.61
CA LYS A 499 4.71 -3.65 -24.73
C LYS A 499 3.96 -4.45 -25.80
N VAL A 500 2.81 -3.92 -26.22
CA VAL A 500 2.01 -4.49 -27.29
C VAL A 500 2.81 -4.69 -28.57
N ILE A 501 2.45 -5.74 -29.30
CA ILE A 501 3.05 -6.08 -30.58
C ILE A 501 2.03 -5.71 -31.67
N PRO A 502 2.19 -4.54 -32.32
CA PRO A 502 1.28 -4.13 -33.38
C PRO A 502 1.50 -4.99 -34.63
N ILE A 503 0.42 -5.34 -35.31
CA ILE A 503 0.43 -6.11 -36.57
C ILE A 503 -0.55 -5.48 -37.56
N ASN A 504 -0.16 -5.38 -38.83
CA ASN A 504 -1.08 -5.02 -39.89
C ASN A 504 -1.10 -6.16 -40.92
N GLY A 505 -2.25 -6.83 -41.04
CA GLY A 505 -2.43 -7.99 -41.92
C GLY A 505 -2.24 -7.70 -43.41
N THR A 506 -2.28 -6.43 -43.82
CA THR A 506 -2.10 -6.01 -45.23
C THR A 506 -0.64 -5.69 -45.58
N LYS A 507 0.22 -5.46 -44.58
CA LYS A 507 1.61 -4.99 -44.78
C LYS A 507 2.60 -6.07 -44.39
N SER A 508 3.25 -6.69 -45.37
CA SER A 508 4.25 -7.75 -45.17
C SER A 508 5.38 -7.36 -44.19
N GLY A 509 5.87 -6.12 -44.26
CA GLY A 509 6.88 -5.60 -43.33
C GLY A 509 6.40 -5.49 -41.88
N SER A 510 5.12 -5.14 -41.67
CA SER A 510 4.51 -5.10 -40.33
C SER A 510 4.37 -6.49 -39.74
N ILE A 511 3.87 -7.44 -40.54
CA ILE A 511 3.76 -8.86 -40.16
C ILE A 511 5.13 -9.39 -39.72
N ARG A 512 6.19 -9.18 -40.52
CA ARG A 512 7.54 -9.64 -40.17
C ARG A 512 8.03 -9.08 -38.84
N ARG A 513 7.80 -7.78 -38.57
CA ARG A 513 8.17 -7.14 -37.29
C ARG A 513 7.37 -7.72 -36.12
N ALA A 514 6.07 -7.96 -36.30
CA ALA A 514 5.23 -8.55 -35.26
C ALA A 514 5.75 -9.95 -34.87
N PHE A 515 6.05 -10.81 -35.84
CA PHE A 515 6.61 -12.15 -35.57
C PHE A 515 7.96 -12.09 -34.85
N LEU A 516 8.85 -11.17 -35.21
CA LEU A 516 10.12 -10.97 -34.49
C LEU A 516 9.89 -10.50 -33.04
N GLY A 517 8.94 -9.57 -32.83
CA GLY A 517 8.60 -9.10 -31.49
C GLY A 517 7.96 -10.20 -30.61
N ILE A 518 7.20 -11.11 -31.21
CA ILE A 518 6.64 -12.29 -30.52
C ILE A 518 7.78 -13.23 -30.09
N GLU A 519 8.68 -13.54 -31.01
CA GLU A 519 9.84 -14.41 -30.76
C GLU A 519 10.74 -13.84 -29.64
N GLU A 520 11.05 -12.54 -29.69
CA GLU A 520 11.81 -11.86 -28.63
C GLU A 520 11.10 -11.91 -27.28
N ALA A 521 9.78 -11.65 -27.26
CA ALA A 521 9.00 -11.68 -26.02
C ALA A 521 8.97 -13.08 -25.39
N LEU A 522 8.68 -14.10 -26.20
CA LEU A 522 8.64 -15.49 -25.74
C LEU A 522 10.01 -15.97 -25.25
N THR A 523 11.10 -15.55 -25.90
CA THR A 523 12.47 -15.88 -25.50
C THR A 523 12.88 -15.19 -24.19
N ASN A 524 12.33 -13.99 -23.93
CA ASN A 524 12.51 -13.26 -22.67
C ASN A 524 11.58 -13.75 -21.54
N ASP A 525 11.08 -14.97 -21.65
CA ASP A 525 10.13 -15.59 -20.74
C ASP A 525 8.80 -14.82 -20.58
N GLU A 526 8.41 -13.93 -21.49
CA GLU A 526 7.17 -13.17 -21.37
C GLU A 526 5.96 -13.94 -21.95
N ILE A 527 4.75 -13.56 -21.52
CA ILE A 527 3.50 -14.14 -22.02
C ILE A 527 3.00 -13.32 -23.20
N VAL A 528 2.73 -13.98 -24.33
CA VAL A 528 2.12 -13.37 -25.52
C VAL A 528 0.70 -13.89 -25.67
N LEU A 529 -0.26 -13.01 -25.94
CA LEU A 529 -1.63 -13.39 -26.26
C LEU A 529 -2.00 -12.99 -27.69
N ILE A 530 -2.60 -13.95 -28.40
CA ILE A 530 -3.13 -13.75 -29.73
C ILE A 530 -4.61 -14.11 -29.80
N PHE A 531 -5.34 -13.32 -30.59
CA PHE A 531 -6.69 -13.61 -31.03
C PHE A 531 -6.61 -14.13 -32.48
N PRO A 532 -6.50 -15.45 -32.67
CA PRO A 532 -6.16 -16.04 -33.98
C PRO A 532 -7.28 -15.93 -35.02
N GLU A 533 -8.48 -15.48 -34.63
CA GLU A 533 -9.59 -15.16 -35.55
C GLU A 533 -9.25 -13.93 -36.43
N GLY A 534 -8.38 -13.03 -35.97
CA GLY A 534 -7.99 -11.82 -36.69
C GLY A 534 -9.06 -10.74 -36.78
N VAL A 535 -10.32 -11.07 -36.47
CA VAL A 535 -11.47 -10.17 -36.44
C VAL A 535 -12.33 -10.43 -35.21
N LEU A 536 -13.11 -9.42 -34.80
CA LEU A 536 -14.14 -9.58 -33.78
C LEU A 536 -15.31 -10.40 -34.32
N THR A 537 -15.79 -11.36 -33.53
CA THR A 537 -16.95 -12.20 -33.87
C THR A 537 -18.20 -11.35 -34.21
N SER A 538 -18.94 -11.80 -35.22
CA SER A 538 -20.18 -11.17 -35.70
C SER A 538 -21.45 -11.85 -35.20
N ASP A 539 -21.33 -13.10 -34.75
CA ASP A 539 -22.44 -13.98 -34.33
C ASP A 539 -22.27 -14.53 -32.91
N GLY A 540 -21.11 -14.32 -32.28
CA GLY A 540 -20.80 -14.81 -30.94
C GLY A 540 -20.14 -16.19 -30.93
N GLU A 541 -19.96 -16.81 -32.10
CA GLU A 541 -19.31 -18.10 -32.26
C GLU A 541 -17.80 -17.93 -32.52
N VAL A 542 -17.05 -19.01 -32.29
CA VAL A 542 -15.59 -19.03 -32.50
C VAL A 542 -15.27 -19.23 -33.98
N GLY A 543 -14.72 -18.19 -34.60
CA GLY A 543 -14.32 -18.20 -36.00
C GLY A 543 -13.17 -19.15 -36.33
N PRO A 544 -12.81 -19.29 -37.62
CA PRO A 544 -11.63 -20.05 -38.03
C PRO A 544 -10.34 -19.39 -37.54
N PHE A 545 -9.42 -20.20 -37.02
CA PHE A 545 -8.12 -19.72 -36.56
C PHE A 545 -7.13 -19.63 -37.73
N LEU A 546 -6.43 -18.51 -37.83
CA LEU A 546 -5.37 -18.29 -38.81
C LEU A 546 -4.11 -19.11 -38.47
N ARG A 547 -3.30 -19.41 -39.49
CA ARG A 547 -2.04 -20.19 -39.39
C ARG A 547 -0.92 -19.48 -38.63
N GLY A 548 -1.16 -18.29 -38.09
CA GLY A 548 -0.16 -17.52 -37.34
C GLY A 548 0.41 -18.29 -36.15
N ILE A 549 -0.44 -19.06 -35.45
CA ILE A 549 -0.04 -19.94 -34.34
C ILE A 549 1.05 -20.92 -34.83
N ASP A 550 0.80 -21.62 -35.94
CA ASP A 550 1.68 -22.66 -36.46
C ASP A 550 3.06 -22.09 -36.84
N ILE A 551 3.10 -20.85 -37.34
CA ILE A 551 4.35 -20.16 -37.70
C ILE A 551 5.12 -19.74 -36.45
N ILE A 552 4.44 -19.23 -35.41
CA ILE A 552 5.07 -18.85 -34.14
C ILE A 552 5.72 -20.09 -33.50
N LEU A 553 4.98 -21.20 -33.41
CA LEU A 553 5.46 -22.41 -32.73
C LEU A 553 6.65 -23.08 -33.42
N LYS A 554 6.76 -22.94 -34.75
CA LYS A 554 7.94 -23.40 -35.50
C LYS A 554 9.21 -22.64 -35.16
N ARG A 555 9.09 -21.37 -34.75
CA ARG A 555 10.24 -20.51 -34.41
C ARG A 555 10.53 -20.51 -32.91
N SER A 556 9.48 -20.45 -32.11
CA SER A 556 9.54 -20.35 -30.66
C SER A 556 8.68 -21.46 -30.05
N PRO A 557 9.25 -22.66 -29.80
CA PRO A 557 8.51 -23.77 -29.23
C PRO A 557 8.21 -23.51 -27.74
N VAL A 558 7.06 -22.91 -27.46
CA VAL A 558 6.56 -22.62 -26.11
C VAL A 558 5.23 -23.32 -25.83
N PRO A 559 4.87 -23.58 -24.56
CA PRO A 559 3.53 -24.07 -24.21
C PRO A 559 2.44 -23.12 -24.70
N VAL A 560 1.36 -23.70 -25.24
CA VAL A 560 0.20 -22.96 -25.73
C VAL A 560 -0.99 -23.20 -24.82
N ILE A 561 -1.56 -22.14 -24.25
CA ILE A 561 -2.71 -22.26 -23.34
C ILE A 561 -3.98 -21.75 -24.02
N PRO A 562 -4.98 -22.62 -24.25
CA PRO A 562 -6.27 -22.22 -24.79
C PRO A 562 -7.09 -21.50 -23.71
N MET A 563 -7.74 -20.40 -24.10
CA MET A 563 -8.63 -19.63 -23.25
C MET A 563 -9.93 -19.35 -23.98
N ALA A 564 -11.02 -19.26 -23.22
CA ALA A 564 -12.30 -18.81 -23.75
C ALA A 564 -12.94 -17.77 -22.83
N LEU A 565 -13.43 -16.70 -23.44
CA LEU A 565 -14.32 -15.73 -22.83
C LEU A 565 -15.77 -16.15 -23.10
N ARG A 566 -16.59 -16.22 -22.06
CA ARG A 566 -18.03 -16.55 -22.12
C ARG A 566 -18.86 -15.41 -21.51
N GLY A 567 -20.10 -15.23 -21.97
CA GLY A 567 -21.06 -14.28 -21.40
C GLY A 567 -20.84 -12.82 -21.80
N LEU A 568 -19.98 -12.59 -22.79
CA LEU A 568 -19.66 -11.27 -23.33
C LEU A 568 -20.54 -10.90 -24.54
N TRP A 569 -21.11 -11.89 -25.23
CA TRP A 569 -22.02 -11.67 -26.35
C TRP A 569 -23.36 -11.10 -25.83
N GLY A 570 -23.82 -9.99 -26.42
CA GLY A 570 -24.98 -9.25 -25.91
C GLY A 570 -24.67 -8.20 -24.84
N SER A 571 -23.40 -8.02 -24.46
CA SER A 571 -22.95 -6.92 -23.60
C SER A 571 -22.85 -5.59 -24.38
N LEU A 572 -22.79 -4.45 -23.66
CA LEU A 572 -22.69 -3.09 -24.23
C LEU A 572 -21.53 -2.93 -25.22
N PHE A 573 -20.43 -3.67 -25.01
CA PHE A 573 -19.21 -3.59 -25.82
C PHE A 573 -19.15 -4.63 -26.95
N SER A 574 -20.18 -5.47 -27.12
CA SER A 574 -20.30 -6.43 -28.21
C SER A 574 -20.99 -5.86 -29.45
N ARG A 575 -20.77 -6.49 -30.60
CA ARG A 575 -21.45 -6.16 -31.87
C ARG A 575 -22.91 -6.62 -31.93
N TYR A 576 -23.38 -7.42 -30.95
CA TYR A 576 -24.76 -7.93 -30.89
C TYR A 576 -25.82 -6.81 -30.89
N GLY A 577 -26.59 -6.68 -31.96
CA GLY A 577 -27.64 -5.66 -32.11
C GLY A 577 -27.17 -4.24 -32.50
N GLY A 578 -26.02 -4.09 -33.17
CA GLY A 578 -25.52 -2.81 -33.73
C GLY A 578 -24.06 -2.46 -33.39
N LYS A 579 -23.63 -1.20 -33.61
CA LYS A 579 -22.26 -0.76 -33.25
C LYS A 579 -22.05 -0.71 -31.72
N ALA A 580 -20.87 -1.14 -31.24
CA ALA A 580 -20.54 -1.15 -29.82
C ALA A 580 -20.69 0.25 -29.19
N ILE A 581 -21.07 0.34 -27.90
CA ILE A 581 -21.21 1.58 -27.10
C ILE A 581 -22.41 2.48 -27.49
N LEU A 582 -22.95 2.41 -28.71
CA LEU A 582 -24.11 3.20 -29.16
C LEU A 582 -25.49 2.64 -28.74
N LYS A 583 -25.54 1.67 -27.81
CA LYS A 583 -26.77 0.93 -27.47
C LYS A 583 -27.22 1.24 -26.04
N ARG A 584 -28.54 1.22 -25.80
CA ARG A 584 -29.09 1.17 -24.43
C ARG A 584 -28.75 -0.20 -23.80
N PRO A 585 -28.17 -0.26 -22.60
CA PRO A 585 -27.81 -1.53 -21.96
C PRO A 585 -29.07 -2.35 -21.66
N ARG A 586 -29.21 -3.53 -22.29
CA ARG A 586 -30.29 -4.49 -21.98
C ARG A 586 -30.00 -5.37 -20.75
N ARG A 587 -28.72 -5.53 -20.40
CA ARG A 587 -28.24 -6.17 -19.17
C ARG A 587 -27.07 -5.36 -18.63
N CYS A 588 -27.26 -4.67 -17.50
CA CYS A 588 -26.15 -3.99 -16.82
C CYS A 588 -25.17 -4.97 -16.15
N TRP A 589 -25.58 -6.23 -15.92
CA TRP A 589 -24.79 -7.26 -15.23
C TRP A 589 -24.62 -8.51 -16.09
N SER A 590 -23.59 -8.56 -16.92
CA SER A 590 -23.20 -9.78 -17.64
C SER A 590 -22.38 -10.68 -16.72
N LYS A 591 -22.76 -11.96 -16.59
CA LYS A 591 -21.92 -12.97 -15.92
C LYS A 591 -20.83 -13.37 -16.91
N ILE A 592 -19.66 -12.74 -16.82
CA ILE A 592 -18.50 -13.08 -17.64
C ILE A 592 -17.78 -14.25 -16.99
N GLU A 593 -17.34 -15.21 -17.80
CA GLU A 593 -16.46 -16.28 -17.35
C GLU A 593 -15.20 -16.31 -18.22
N VAL A 594 -14.04 -16.33 -17.56
CA VAL A 594 -12.75 -16.60 -18.20
C VAL A 594 -12.40 -18.05 -17.90
N ALA A 595 -12.45 -18.90 -18.93
CA ALA A 595 -12.09 -20.30 -18.85
C ALA A 595 -10.70 -20.53 -19.44
N VAL A 596 -9.80 -21.14 -18.66
CA VAL A 596 -8.44 -21.46 -19.05
C VAL A 596 -8.29 -22.98 -19.10
N GLY A 597 -7.93 -23.52 -20.26
CA GLY A 597 -7.70 -24.95 -20.45
C GLY A 597 -6.30 -25.37 -20.04
N GLU A 598 -6.02 -26.67 -20.15
CA GLU A 598 -4.71 -27.23 -19.87
C GLU A 598 -3.68 -26.81 -20.94
N PRO A 599 -2.41 -26.58 -20.54
CA PRO A 599 -1.35 -26.25 -21.48
C PRO A 599 -1.13 -27.37 -22.51
N VAL A 600 -1.04 -27.00 -23.77
CA VAL A 600 -0.69 -27.90 -24.87
C VAL A 600 0.79 -27.72 -25.17
N LEU A 601 1.52 -28.83 -25.24
CA LEU A 601 2.95 -28.81 -25.56
C LEU A 601 3.16 -28.37 -27.01
N PRO A 602 4.21 -27.59 -27.31
CA PRO A 602 4.39 -26.92 -28.60
C PRO A 602 4.35 -27.86 -29.81
N TYR A 603 4.87 -29.08 -29.66
CA TYR A 603 4.88 -30.09 -30.73
C TYR A 603 3.51 -30.72 -31.03
N ASN A 604 2.57 -30.62 -30.08
CA ASN A 604 1.20 -31.09 -30.23
C ASN A 604 0.23 -29.97 -30.60
N ALA A 605 0.64 -28.71 -30.43
CA ALA A 605 -0.22 -27.55 -30.66
C ALA A 605 -0.29 -27.19 -32.16
N SER A 606 -1.51 -27.04 -32.67
CA SER A 606 -1.80 -26.55 -34.03
C SER A 606 -2.96 -25.56 -34.00
N SER A 607 -3.06 -24.73 -35.02
CA SER A 607 -4.19 -23.80 -35.19
C SER A 607 -5.56 -24.52 -35.14
N THR A 608 -5.66 -25.72 -35.72
CA THR A 608 -6.87 -26.55 -35.69
C THR A 608 -7.18 -27.08 -34.30
N LEU A 609 -6.21 -27.69 -33.62
CA LEU A 609 -6.41 -28.23 -32.26
C LEU A 609 -6.73 -27.12 -31.26
N MET A 610 -6.06 -25.98 -31.38
CA MET A 610 -6.28 -24.83 -30.50
C MET A 610 -7.68 -24.26 -30.70
N ARG A 611 -8.21 -24.25 -31.93
CA ARG A 611 -9.60 -23.86 -32.20
C ARG A 611 -10.56 -24.80 -31.50
N GLU A 612 -10.40 -26.12 -31.66
CA GLU A 612 -11.27 -27.11 -31.01
C GLU A 612 -11.27 -26.96 -29.48
N LYS A 613 -10.09 -26.82 -28.88
CA LYS A 613 -9.97 -26.61 -27.42
C LYS A 613 -10.63 -25.30 -26.98
N VAL A 614 -10.45 -24.20 -27.71
CA VAL A 614 -11.10 -22.91 -27.39
C VAL A 614 -12.62 -23.02 -27.56
N SER A 615 -13.13 -23.69 -28.59
CA SER A 615 -14.56 -23.93 -28.80
C SER A 615 -15.17 -24.80 -27.68
N GLN A 616 -14.49 -25.87 -27.26
CA GLN A 616 -14.90 -26.69 -26.12
C GLN A 616 -14.90 -25.89 -24.83
N LEU A 617 -13.87 -25.06 -24.61
CA LEU A 617 -13.82 -24.14 -23.47
C LEU A 617 -14.86 -23.04 -23.58
N ARG A 618 -15.35 -22.65 -24.75
CA ARG A 618 -16.45 -21.69 -24.87
C ARG A 618 -17.77 -22.34 -24.47
N GLY A 619 -17.99 -23.58 -24.89
CA GLY A 619 -19.21 -24.36 -24.61
C GLY A 619 -20.47 -23.70 -25.19
N GLU A 620 -21.67 -24.04 -24.72
CA GLU A 620 -22.93 -23.46 -25.23
C GLU A 620 -23.31 -22.13 -24.59
N LYS A 621 -22.60 -21.68 -23.56
CA LYS A 621 -22.86 -20.39 -22.91
C LYS A 621 -22.36 -19.25 -23.80
N GLN A 622 -23.29 -18.43 -24.31
CA GLN A 622 -23.00 -17.19 -25.05
C GLN A 622 -22.79 -16.01 -24.10
#